data_AF-A0ABD0BZV6-F1
#
_entry.id   AF-A0ABD0BZV6-F1
#
_cell.length_a   1.000
_cell.length_b   1.000
_cell.length_c   1.000
_cell.angle_alpha   90.00
_cell.angle_beta   90.00
_cell.angle_gamma   90.00
#
_symmetry.space_group_name_H-M   'P 1'
#
loop_
_entity.id
_entity.type
_entity.pdbx_description
1 polymer ?
#
loop_
_entity_poly.entity_id
_entity_poly.type
_entity_poly.pdbx_seq_one_letter_code
_entity_poly.pdbx_strand_id
1 'polypeptide(L)'
;MYSECYGPIYRNKKEILAWFSDWNEKGTVLVWTIKRIIIIHQTGIVEWHFKCDYLNKISEFDGVSLIDFNLEDKIICIKEFESKSDHYYPYSQN
;
A
#
# COMPACT_ATOMS: atom_id res chain seq x y z
N MET A 1 -9.84 9.82 2.73
CA MET A 1 -9.72 8.70 3.71
C MET A 1 -8.63 7.77 3.24
N TYR A 2 -7.79 7.26 4.13
CA TYR A 2 -6.78 6.25 3.83
C TYR A 2 -6.97 5.07 4.79
N SER A 3 -7.12 3.86 4.25
CA SER A 3 -7.19 2.60 4.99
C SER A 3 -5.94 1.78 4.67
N GLU A 4 -5.04 1.65 5.63
CA GLU A 4 -3.80 0.90 5.50
C GLU A 4 -4.09 -0.61 5.55
N CYS A 5 -3.23 -1.40 4.90
CA CYS A 5 -3.37 -2.84 4.79
C CYS A 5 -3.37 -3.58 6.15
N TYR A 6 -2.78 -2.98 7.20
CA TYR A 6 -2.75 -3.51 8.57
C TYR A 6 -3.97 -3.15 9.43
N GLY A 7 -4.94 -2.39 8.90
CA GLY A 7 -6.18 -2.02 9.60
C GLY A 7 -6.33 -0.57 10.08
N PRO A 8 -5.28 0.25 10.29
CA PRO A 8 -5.45 1.67 10.60
C PRO A 8 -6.23 2.44 9.52
N ILE A 9 -7.05 3.40 9.97
CA ILE A 9 -7.81 4.30 9.10
C ILE A 9 -7.52 5.75 9.48
N TYR A 10 -7.11 6.53 8.48
CA TYR A 10 -6.83 7.96 8.56
C TYR A 10 -7.91 8.73 7.80
N ARG A 11 -8.62 9.61 8.49
CA ARG A 11 -9.86 10.24 8.01
C ARG A 11 -9.60 11.50 7.19
N ASN A 12 -8.49 12.19 7.46
CA ASN A 12 -8.18 13.49 6.87
C ASN A 12 -6.68 13.66 6.59
N LYS A 13 -6.34 14.73 5.85
CA LYS A 13 -4.96 15.04 5.46
C LYS A 13 -4.03 15.24 6.66
N LYS A 14 -4.52 15.81 7.78
CA LYS A 14 -3.71 16.03 8.97
C LYS A 14 -3.26 14.71 9.60
N GLU A 15 -4.18 13.76 9.73
CA GLU A 15 -3.89 12.42 10.24
C GLU A 15 -2.92 11.66 9.33
N ILE A 16 -3.08 11.76 8.01
CA ILE A 16 -2.16 11.15 7.03
C ILE A 16 -0.75 11.75 7.14
N LEU A 17 -0.64 13.07 7.25
CA LEU A 17 0.67 13.74 7.39
C LEU A 17 1.37 13.38 8.70
N ALA A 18 0.62 13.24 9.80
CA ALA A 18 1.17 12.80 11.07
C ALA A 18 1.71 11.36 10.97
N TRP A 19 0.91 10.43 10.44
CA TRP A 19 1.36 9.05 10.17
C TRP A 19 2.59 9.01 9.27
N PHE A 20 2.59 9.79 8.19
CA PHE A 20 3.73 9.83 7.26
C PHE A 20 5.01 10.30 7.98
N SER A 21 4.92 11.33 8.82
CA SER A 21 6.05 11.80 9.62
C SER A 21 6.53 10.71 10.59
N ASP A 22 5.62 10.16 11.40
CA ASP A 22 5.92 9.15 12.42
C ASP A 22 6.51 7.86 11.82
N TRP A 23 6.03 7.47 10.63
CA TRP A 23 6.54 6.29 9.93
C TRP A 23 7.95 6.53 9.41
N ASN A 24 8.23 7.69 8.81
CA ASN A 24 9.54 8.01 8.24
C ASN A 24 10.64 8.27 9.30
N GLU A 25 10.27 8.46 10.57
CA GLU A 25 11.25 8.47 11.68
C GLU A 25 11.81 7.07 11.98
N LYS A 26 11.04 6.02 11.66
CA LYS A 26 11.30 4.63 12.09
C LYS A 26 11.53 3.68 10.91
N GLY A 27 10.94 3.99 9.76
CA GLY A 27 10.87 3.18 8.58
C GLY A 27 11.65 3.78 7.42
N THR A 28 12.31 2.93 6.65
CA THR A 28 12.92 3.25 5.37
C THR A 28 12.33 2.35 4.30
N VAL A 29 11.80 2.94 3.23
CA VAL A 29 11.38 2.18 2.05
C VAL A 29 12.62 1.72 1.30
N LEU A 30 12.75 0.41 1.09
CA LEU A 30 13.86 -0.19 0.35
C LEU A 30 13.48 -0.48 -1.10
N VAL A 31 12.26 -0.97 -1.31
CA VAL A 31 11.69 -1.26 -2.64
C VAL A 31 10.22 -0.88 -2.63
N TRP A 32 9.78 -0.20 -3.69
CA TRP A 32 8.36 -0.01 -3.98
C TRP A 32 8.15 -0.08 -5.49
N THR A 33 7.91 -1.29 -5.98
CA THR A 33 7.76 -1.54 -7.43
C THR A 33 6.29 -1.57 -7.79
N ILE A 34 5.88 -0.75 -8.76
CA ILE A 34 4.54 -0.81 -9.33
C ILE A 34 4.51 -1.89 -10.40
N LYS A 35 3.67 -2.93 -10.21
CA LYS A 35 3.52 -4.05 -11.14
C LYS A 35 2.49 -3.75 -12.22
N ARG A 36 1.36 -3.15 -11.81
CA ARG A 36 0.23 -2.88 -12.70
C ARG A 36 -0.58 -1.69 -12.22
N ILE A 37 -1.06 -0.90 -13.17
CA ILE A 37 -2.03 0.16 -12.95
C ILE A 37 -3.22 -0.08 -13.87
N ILE A 38 -4.43 -0.05 -13.31
CA ILE A 38 -5.68 -0.03 -14.07
C ILE A 38 -6.45 1.21 -13.62
N ILE A 39 -6.92 2.01 -14.57
CA ILE A 39 -7.77 3.17 -14.30
C ILE A 39 -9.11 2.94 -14.97
N ILE A 40 -10.19 3.02 -14.19
CA ILE A 40 -11.57 2.86 -14.65
C ILE A 40 -12.37 4.03 -14.08
N HIS A 41 -12.79 4.95 -14.95
CA HIS A 41 -13.42 6.21 -14.56
C HIS A 41 -12.55 6.98 -13.54
N GLN A 42 -13.05 7.18 -12.32
CA GLN A 42 -12.38 7.89 -11.22
C GLN A 42 -11.77 6.93 -10.20
N THR A 43 -11.59 5.65 -10.54
CA THR A 43 -11.00 4.64 -9.65
C THR A 43 -9.74 4.06 -10.28
N GLY A 44 -8.64 4.11 -9.54
CA GLY A 44 -7.39 3.43 -9.83
C GLY A 44 -7.26 2.15 -9.02
N ILE A 45 -6.77 1.09 -9.65
CA ILE A 45 -6.37 -0.16 -9.02
C ILE A 45 -4.88 -0.33 -9.31
N VAL A 46 -4.06 -0.31 -8.26
CA VAL A 46 -2.60 -0.32 -8.39
C VAL A 46 -2.05 -1.51 -7.64
N GLU A 47 -1.44 -2.44 -8.37
CA GLU A 47 -0.73 -3.59 -7.83
C GLU A 47 0.74 -3.24 -7.67
N TRP A 48 1.30 -3.55 -6.50
CA TRP A 48 2.67 -3.21 -6.15
C TRP A 48 3.33 -4.27 -5.27
N HIS A 49 4.66 -4.20 -5.25
CA HIS A 49 5.52 -4.92 -4.33
C HIS A 49 6.20 -3.91 -3.41
N PHE A 50 6.22 -4.17 -2.10
CA PHE A 50 6.80 -3.28 -1.11
C PHE A 50 7.75 -4.02 -0.18
N LYS A 51 8.90 -3.39 0.07
CA LYS A 51 9.89 -3.83 1.04
C LYS A 51 10.37 -2.64 1.84
N CYS A 52 10.37 -2.77 3.16
CA CYS A 52 10.88 -1.75 4.05
C CYS A 52 11.79 -2.34 5.13
N ASP A 53 12.62 -1.48 5.70
CA ASP A 53 13.22 -1.67 7.00
C ASP A 53 12.48 -0.80 8.01
N TYR A 54 11.83 -1.41 8.99
CA TYR A 54 11.21 -0.69 10.11
C TYR A 54 11.92 -1.04 11.41
N LEU A 55 12.72 -0.12 11.94
CA LEU A 55 13.52 -0.32 13.16
C LEU A 55 14.43 -1.57 13.11
N ASN A 56 15.21 -1.71 12.02
CA ASN A 56 16.10 -2.85 11.74
C ASN A 56 15.35 -4.19 11.55
N LYS A 57 14.07 -4.13 11.18
CA LYS A 57 13.25 -5.29 10.84
C LYS A 57 12.79 -5.17 9.41
N ILE A 58 13.31 -6.06 8.57
CA ILE A 58 12.90 -6.16 7.16
C ILE A 58 11.50 -6.79 7.10
N SER A 59 10.59 -6.10 6.42
CA SER A 59 9.27 -6.60 6.05
C SER A 59 9.10 -6.47 4.54
N GLU A 60 8.46 -7.47 3.94
CA GLU A 60 8.27 -7.56 2.50
C GLU A 60 6.91 -8.22 2.22
N PHE A 61 6.14 -7.60 1.33
CA PHE A 61 4.81 -8.07 0.97
C PHE A 61 4.36 -7.45 -0.37
N ASP A 62 3.37 -8.08 -0.97
CA ASP A 62 2.68 -7.54 -2.13
C ASP A 62 1.39 -6.86 -1.71
N GLY A 63 0.93 -5.90 -2.50
CA GLY A 63 -0.29 -5.18 -2.18
C GLY A 63 -1.04 -4.67 -3.40
N VAL A 64 -2.30 -4.34 -3.14
CA VAL A 64 -3.17 -3.64 -4.09
C VAL A 64 -3.78 -2.44 -3.39
N SER A 65 -3.64 -1.27 -4.00
CA SER A 65 -4.37 -0.07 -3.60
C SER A 65 -5.57 0.15 -4.50
N LEU A 66 -6.75 0.32 -3.90
CA LEU A 66 -7.93 0.90 -4.54
C LEU A 66 -7.94 2.39 -4.23
N ILE A 67 -7.92 3.23 -5.25
CA ILE A 67 -7.77 4.67 -5.13
C ILE A 67 -8.94 5.34 -5.84
N ASP A 68 -9.72 6.14 -5.12
CA ASP A 68 -10.76 6.96 -5.73
C ASP A 68 -10.30 8.41 -5.86
N PHE A 69 -10.64 9.00 -7.00
CA PHE A 69 -10.35 10.38 -7.38
C PHE A 69 -11.65 11.18 -7.47
N ASN A 70 -11.57 12.49 -7.24
CA ASN A 70 -12.65 13.41 -7.61
C ASN A 70 -12.52 13.86 -9.08
N LEU A 71 -13.44 14.72 -9.53
CA LEU A 71 -13.43 15.28 -10.88
C LEU A 71 -12.25 16.24 -11.18
N GLU A 72 -11.46 16.59 -10.17
CA GLU A 72 -10.24 17.42 -10.29
C GLU A 72 -8.96 16.56 -10.16
N ASP A 73 -9.09 15.25 -10.37
CA ASP A 73 -8.02 14.25 -10.28
C ASP A 73 -7.31 14.24 -8.91
N LYS A 74 -7.99 14.66 -7.84
CA LYS A 74 -7.48 14.59 -6.46
C LYS A 74 -7.90 13.27 -5.83
N ILE A 75 -6.95 12.62 -5.16
CA ILE A 75 -7.23 11.45 -4.34
C ILE A 75 -8.17 11.82 -3.19
N ILE A 76 -9.30 11.12 -3.10
CA ILE A 76 -10.28 11.27 -2.02
C ILE A 76 -10.32 10.03 -1.12
N CYS A 77 -9.97 8.86 -1.66
CA CYS A 77 -9.93 7.60 -0.92
C CYS A 77 -8.74 6.73 -1.37
N ILE A 78 -8.07 6.09 -0.42
CA ILE A 78 -7.13 4.99 -0.67
C ILE A 78 -7.50 3.86 0.28
N LYS A 79 -7.58 2.63 -0.23
CA LYS A 79 -7.69 1.41 0.58
C LYS A 79 -6.68 0.38 0.09
N GLU A 80 -5.90 -0.15 1.02
CA GLU A 80 -4.86 -1.12 0.71
C GLU A 80 -5.22 -2.50 1.22
N PHE A 81 -4.84 -3.51 0.43
CA PHE A 81 -4.90 -4.92 0.79
C PHE A 81 -3.51 -5.51 0.56
N GLU A 82 -3.07 -6.37 1.47
CA GLU A 82 -1.77 -7.05 1.34
C GLU A 82 -1.93 -8.56 1.09
N SER A 83 -0.90 -9.14 0.48
CA SER A 83 -0.63 -10.56 0.40
C SER A 83 0.84 -10.80 0.76
N LYS A 84 1.14 -12.01 1.24
CA LYS A 84 2.54 -12.46 1.31
C LYS A 84 3.17 -12.37 -0.07
N SER A 85 4.43 -11.91 -0.11
CA SER A 85 5.25 -11.88 -1.33
C SER A 85 5.80 -13.26 -1.70
N ASP A 86 5.95 -14.15 -0.71
CA ASP A 86 6.36 -15.53 -0.93
C ASP A 86 5.15 -16.41 -1.24
N HIS A 87 5.20 -17.07 -2.39
CA HIS A 87 4.19 -18.02 -2.83
C HIS A 87 4.78 -19.42 -2.85
N TYR A 88 3.97 -20.40 -2.42
CA TYR A 88 4.30 -21.81 -2.56
C TYR A 88 3.13 -22.52 -3.23
N TYR A 89 3.43 -23.60 -3.94
CA TYR A 89 2.43 -24.44 -4.57
C TYR A 89 2.08 -25.58 -3.59
N PRO A 90 0.91 -25.55 -2.92
CA PRO A 90 0.56 -26.57 -1.93
C PRO A 90 0.38 -27.98 -2.52
N TYR A 91 0.25 -28.10 -3.85
CA TYR A 91 -0.03 -29.36 -4.55
C TYR A 91 0.99 -29.74 -5.62
N SER A 92 2.12 -29.03 -5.73
CA SER A 92 3.19 -29.50 -6.62
C SER A 92 3.75 -30.81 -6.05
N GLN A 93 3.45 -31.91 -6.73
CA GLN A 93 4.09 -33.20 -6.49
C GLN A 93 5.56 -33.09 -6.94
N ASN A 94 6.47 -33.57 -6.09
CA ASN A 94 7.87 -33.79 -6.48
C ASN A 94 7.97 -34.78 -7.64
#